data_AF-T5A705-F1
#
_entry.id   AF-T5A705-F1
#
_cell.length_a   1.000
_cell.length_b   1.000
_cell.length_c   1.000
_cell.angle_alpha   90.00
_cell.angle_beta   90.00
_cell.angle_gamma   90.00
#
_symmetry.space_group_name_H-M   'P 1'
#
loop_
_entity.id
_entity.type
_entity.pdbx_description
1 polymer ?
#
loop_
_entity_poly.entity_id
_entity_poly.type
_entity_poly.pdbx_seq_one_letter_code
_entity_poly.pdbx_strand_id
1 'polypeptide(L)' 'MSASLAPECNQVKERYDACFLKWYSEKYLRGGEKDNNECAGLFKEYQQCLHVALKDRGIDKLLVEAREDNKENDARLKD' A
#
# COMPACT_ATOMS: atom_id res chain seq x y z
N MET A 1 4.53 8.27 -12.43
CA MET A 1 4.04 7.74 -11.14
C MET A 1 3.20 8.81 -10.47
N SER A 2 2.18 8.44 -9.70
CA SER A 2 1.35 9.42 -8.99
C SER A 2 2.10 9.99 -7.78
N ALA A 3 1.83 11.25 -7.45
CA ALA A 3 2.33 11.83 -6.21
C ALA A 3 1.67 11.15 -5.00
N SER A 4 2.42 11.07 -3.91
CA SER A 4 1.88 10.74 -2.59
C SER A 4 1.02 11.90 -2.06
N LEU A 5 0.15 11.61 -1.10
CA LEU A 5 -0.57 12.61 -0.33
C LEU A 5 0.41 13.56 0.39
N ALA A 6 1.57 13.06 0.81
CA ALA A 6 2.63 13.82 1.47
C ALA A 6 3.86 13.89 0.54
N PRO A 7 4.27 15.09 0.07
CA PRO A 7 5.38 15.24 -0.87
C PRO A 7 6.69 14.61 -0.41
N GLU A 8 6.97 14.64 0.89
CA GLU A 8 8.11 14.00 1.55
C GLU A 8 8.14 12.48 1.37
N CYS A 9 6.99 11.85 1.12
CA CYS A 9 6.90 10.42 0.87
C CYS A 9 7.00 10.06 -0.63
N ASN A 10 7.15 11.02 -1.54
CA ASN A 10 7.17 10.74 -2.98
C ASN A 10 8.32 9.80 -3.38
N GLN A 11 9.53 10.02 -2.87
CA GLN A 11 10.68 9.20 -3.25
C GLN A 11 10.53 7.74 -2.80
N VAL A 12 10.08 7.51 -1.57
CA VAL A 12 9.86 6.15 -1.05
C VAL A 12 8.65 5.47 -1.73
N LYS A 13 7.62 6.25 -2.08
CA LYS A 13 6.48 5.78 -2.89
C LYS A 13 6.93 5.29 -4.26
N GLU A 14 7.71 6.09 -4.99
CA GLU A 14 8.17 5.75 -6.34
C GLU A 14 8.99 4.46 -6.36
N ARG A 15 9.86 4.25 -5.35
CA ARG A 15 10.63 3.02 -5.20
C ARG A 15 9.71 1.81 -4.98
N TYR A 16 8.76 1.93 -4.06
CA TYR A 16 7.79 0.86 -3.80
C TYR A 16 6.93 0.56 -5.03
N ASP A 17 6.34 1.58 -5.66
CA ASP A 17 5.49 1.44 -6.84
C ASP A 17 6.26 0.80 -8.01
N ALA A 18 7.52 1.16 -8.23
CA ALA A 18 8.36 0.55 -9.28
C ALA A 18 8.54 -0.96 -9.03
N CYS A 19 8.85 -1.33 -7.79
CA CYS A 19 8.99 -2.72 -7.39
C CYS A 19 7.66 -3.46 -7.56
N PHE A 20 6.57 -2.91 -7.01
CA PHE A 20 5.24 -3.50 -7.07
C PHE A 20 4.77 -3.72 -8.50
N LEU A 21 4.91 -2.73 -9.39
CA LEU A 21 4.46 -2.85 -10.78
C LEU A 21 5.22 -3.91 -11.55
N LYS A 22 6.53 -4.06 -11.29
CA LYS A 22 7.34 -5.14 -11.87
C LYS A 22 6.86 -6.50 -11.37
N TRP A 23 6.78 -6.67 -10.05
CA TRP A 23 6.26 -7.89 -9.43
C TRP A 23 4.86 -8.25 -9.96
N TYR A 24 3.96 -7.28 -9.99
CA TYR A 24 2.58 -7.45 -10.39
C TYR A 24 2.47 -7.91 -11.86
N SER A 25 3.24 -7.28 -12.76
CA SER A 25 3.20 -7.58 -14.19
C SER A 25 3.94 -8.87 -14.56
N GLU A 26 5.05 -9.17 -13.91
CA GLU A 26 5.93 -10.29 -14.27
C GLU A 26 5.65 -11.58 -13.50
N LYS A 27 5.11 -11.48 -12.28
CA LYS A 27 4.85 -12.60 -11.38
C LYS A 27 3.36 -12.81 -11.19
N TYR A 28 2.68 -11.86 -10.55
CA TYR A 28 1.29 -12.03 -10.12
C TYR A 28 0.34 -12.31 -11.30
N LEU A 29 0.31 -11.42 -12.29
CA LEU A 29 -0.58 -11.56 -13.45
C LEU A 29 -0.25 -12.75 -14.36
N ARG A 30 0.95 -13.31 -14.26
CA ARG A 30 1.39 -14.47 -15.06
C ARG A 30 1.22 -15.80 -14.33
N GLY A 31 0.54 -15.80 -13.17
CA GLY A 31 0.35 -17.00 -12.36
C GLY A 31 1.61 -17.49 -11.65
N GLY A 32 2.60 -16.62 -11.49
CA GLY A 32 3.81 -16.87 -10.71
C GLY A 32 3.58 -16.68 -9.21
N GLU A 33 4.61 -16.20 -8.52
CA GLU A 33 4.55 -15.92 -7.07
C GLU A 33 3.46 -14.91 -6.73
N LYS A 34 2.56 -15.30 -5.82
CA LYS A 34 1.42 -14.48 -5.36
C LYS A 34 1.75 -13.55 -4.21
N ASP A 35 2.85 -13.81 -3.52
CA ASP A 35 3.30 -12.98 -2.41
C ASP A 35 4.30 -11.94 -2.92
N ASN A 36 4.06 -10.68 -2.56
CA ASN A 36 4.98 -9.58 -2.88
C ASN A 36 6.02 -9.38 -1.77
N ASN A 37 6.74 -10.45 -1.42
CA ASN A 37 7.75 -10.38 -0.37
C ASN A 37 8.96 -9.53 -0.78
N GLU A 38 9.27 -9.47 -2.08
CA GLU A 38 10.40 -8.68 -2.61
C GLU A 38 10.22 -7.17 -2.42
N CYS A 39 8.99 -6.65 -2.40
CA CYS A 39 8.72 -5.23 -2.17
C CYS A 39 8.32 -4.90 -0.72
N ALA A 40 8.24 -5.89 0.18
CA ALA A 40 7.71 -5.70 1.54
C ALA A 40 8.51 -4.66 2.36
N GLY A 41 9.84 -4.62 2.20
CA GLY A 41 10.69 -3.61 2.85
C GLY A 41 10.39 -2.20 2.37
N LEU A 42 10.31 -2.01 1.05
CA LEU A 42 9.97 -0.73 0.42
C LEU A 42 8.56 -0.27 0.81
N PHE A 43 7.61 -1.21 0.87
CA PHE A 43 6.26 -0.93 1.31
C PHE A 43 6.24 -0.44 2.76
N LYS A 44 6.99 -1.09 3.64
CA LYS A 44 7.06 -0.70 5.06
C LYS A 44 7.60 0.72 5.23
N GLU A 45 8.66 1.08 4.50
CA GLU A 45 9.20 2.45 4.51
C GLU A 45 8.17 3.48 4.04
N TYR A 46 7.51 3.20 2.91
CA TYR A 46 6.45 4.08 2.39
C TYR A 46 5.27 4.19 3.36
N GLN A 47 4.80 3.08 3.91
CA GLN A 47 3.69 3.01 4.86
C GLN A 47 4.00 3.81 6.12
N GLN A 48 5.23 3.71 6.65
CA GLN A 48 5.66 4.48 7.81
C GLN A 48 5.64 5.98 7.55
N CYS A 49 6.16 6.41 6.39
CA CYS A 49 6.12 7.82 5.98
C CYS A 49 4.68 8.32 5.87
N LEU A 50 3.83 7.57 5.19
CA LEU A 50 2.43 7.95 4.97
C LEU A 50 1.65 8.03 6.28
N HIS A 51 1.89 7.12 7.23
CA HIS A 51 1.18 7.08 8.51
C HIS A 51 1.40 8.32 9.37
N VAL A 52 2.61 8.90 9.32
CA VAL A 52 2.89 10.19 9.98
C VAL A 52 2.02 11.29 9.35
N ALA A 53 2.03 11.40 8.03
CA ALA A 53 1.26 12.42 7.32
C ALA A 53 -0.26 12.26 7.44
N LEU A 54 -0.77 11.03 7.65
CA LEU A 54 -2.19 10.77 7.91
C LEU A 54 -2.61 11.27 9.30
N LYS A 55 -1.76 11.05 10.31
CA LYS A 55 -1.97 11.53 11.68
C LYS A 55 -1.93 13.05 11.76
N ASP A 56 -0.94 13.67 11.13
CA ASP A 56 -0.78 15.13 11.13
C ASP A 56 -1.96 15.84 10.49
N ARG A 57 -2.63 15.18 9.53
CA ARG A 57 -3.86 15.67 8.89
C ARG A 57 -5.14 15.30 9.61
N GLY A 58 -5.08 14.49 10.68
CA GLY A 58 -6.24 14.08 11.48
C GLY A 58 -7.23 13.16 10.76
N ILE A 59 -6.81 12.48 9.68
CA ILE A 59 -7.67 11.57 8.89
C ILE A 59 -7.40 10.09 9.19
N ASP A 60 -6.43 9.80 10.06
CA ASP A 60 -6.04 8.44 10.44
C ASP A 60 -7.21 7.65 11.07
N LYS A 61 -8.00 8.28 11.95
CA LYS A 61 -9.17 7.64 12.58
C LYS A 61 -10.26 7.29 11.56
N LEU A 62 -10.61 8.23 10.69
CA LEU A 62 -11.61 8.02 9.64
C LEU A 62 -11.19 6.89 8.69
N LEU A 63 -9.88 6.82 8.38
CA LEU A 63 -9.34 5.74 7.54
C LEU A 63 -9.42 4.38 8.24
N VAL A 64 -9.16 4.32 9.55
CA VAL A 64 -9.29 3.08 10.34
C VAL A 64 -10.75 2.64 10.38
N GLU A 65 -11.67 3.53 10.76
CA GLU A 65 -13.11 3.26 10.81
C GLU A 65 -13.61 2.73 9.46
N ALA A 66 -13.29 3.42 8.36
CA ALA A 66 -13.69 2.99 7.02
C ALA A 66 -13.13 1.60 6.63
N ARG A 67 -11.93 1.25 7.09
CA ARG A 67 -11.33 -0.09 6.88
C ARG A 67 -12.01 -1.14 7.73
N GLU A 68 -12.32 -0.83 8.98
CA GLU A 68 -13.04 -1.74 9.89
C GLU A 68 -14.45 -2.04 9.37
N ASP A 69 -15.19 -1.02 8.95
CA ASP A 69 -16.55 -1.13 8.43
C ASP A 69 -16.63 -2.03 7.18
N ASN A 70 -15.56 -2.11 6.39
CA ASN A 70 -15.49 -2.94 5.18
C ASN A 70 -14.92 -4.35 5.41
N LYS A 71 -14.49 -4.71 6.63
CA LYS A 71 -13.84 -6.01 6.89
C LYS A 71 -14.68 -7.22 6.51
N GLU A 72 -15.98 -7.16 6.75
CA GLU A 72 -16.88 -8.27 6.42
C GLU A 72 -17.00 -8.46 4.90
N ASN A 73 -16.95 -7.37 4.13
CA ASN A 73 -16.95 -7.43 2.66
C ASN A 73 -15.66 -8.07 2.13
N ASP A 74 -14.51 -7.68 2.69
CA ASP A 74 -13.21 -8.26 2.34
C ASP A 74 -13.09 -9.75 2.69
N ALA A 75 -13.76 -10.19 3.76
CA ALA A 75 -13.81 -11.59 4.17
C ALA A 75 -14.61 -12.45 3.20
N ARG A 76 -15.74 -11.92 2.67
CA ARG A 76 -16.60 -12.62 1.71
C ARG A 76 -15.96 -12.89 0.34
N LEU A 77 -14.86 -12.21 0.02
CA LEU A 77 -14.10 -12.42 -1.22
C LEU A 77 -13.06 -13.56 -1.11
N LYS A 78 -12.97 -14.22 0.05
CA LYS A 78 -12.01 -15.31 0.31
C LYS A 78 -12.63 -16.71 0.20
N ASP A 79 -13.94 -16.80 0.00
CA ASP A 79 -14.70 -18.03 -0.31
C ASP A 79 -14.92 -18.17 -1.82
#